data_AF-A0A3D8S4I0-F1
#
_entry.id   AF-A0A3D8S4I0-F1
#
_cell.length_a   1.000
_cell.length_b   1.000
_cell.length_c   1.000
_cell.angle_alpha   90.00
_cell.angle_beta   90.00
_cell.angle_gamma   90.00
#
_symmetry.space_group_name_H-M   'P 1'
#
loop_
_entity.id
_entity.type
_entity.pdbx_description
1 polymer ?
#
loop_
_entity_poly.entity_id
_entity_poly.type
_entity_poly.pdbx_seq_one_letter_code
_entity_poly.pdbx_strand_id
1 'polypeptide(L)'
;MYTALQSFGPVFKANPDMKLILLPDIQETSDVACDTGSDPSALRKEIEEKGLPVDASLVHEGWNVKTGRYAPTNAAVGARARDARRWLKARPEKEIVMVSHGGVLHYFTEDWENSSQFQGTGWTNTEYRTYTFSDKVDLDDLEGHKLDTDNASLVETVESRERRGKKGPMADREKQKELYKQGVQGWDDQGLQLSTAEREAAKVPAGKEVNGVRV
;
A
#
# COMPACT_ATOMS: atom_id res chain seq x y z
N MET A 1 10.85 2.05 -4.62
CA MET A 1 12.20 2.62 -4.38
C MET A 1 12.46 3.87 -5.23
N TYR A 2 12.58 3.77 -6.56
CA TYR A 2 13.00 4.89 -7.40
C TYR A 2 12.07 6.12 -7.36
N THR A 3 10.75 5.93 -7.31
CA THR A 3 9.81 7.05 -7.13
C THR A 3 10.17 7.88 -5.91
N ALA A 4 10.46 7.25 -4.76
CA ALA A 4 10.87 7.96 -3.55
C ALA A 4 12.21 8.69 -3.73
N LEU A 5 13.23 8.02 -4.28
CA LEU A 5 14.55 8.63 -4.49
C LEU A 5 14.48 9.85 -5.42
N GLN A 6 13.67 9.80 -6.47
CA GLN A 6 13.53 10.89 -7.43
C GLN A 6 12.66 12.03 -6.86
N SER A 7 11.51 11.72 -6.26
CA SER A 7 10.61 12.72 -5.68
C SER A 7 11.24 13.47 -4.51
N PHE A 8 12.09 12.80 -3.72
CA PHE A 8 12.71 13.37 -2.52
C PHE A 8 14.23 13.60 -2.68
N GLY A 9 14.73 13.66 -3.92
CA GLY A 9 16.15 13.92 -4.20
C GLY A 9 16.74 15.12 -3.45
N PRO A 10 16.06 16.30 -3.38
CA PRO A 10 16.52 17.42 -2.57
C PRO A 10 16.64 17.11 -1.07
N VAL A 11 15.76 16.28 -0.51
CA VAL A 11 15.78 15.90 0.92
C VAL A 11 17.00 15.03 1.21
N PHE A 12 17.27 14.01 0.39
CA PHE A 12 18.46 13.17 0.56
C PHE A 12 19.76 13.95 0.36
N LYS A 13 19.78 14.94 -0.55
CA LYS A 13 20.94 15.83 -0.73
C LYS A 13 21.19 16.72 0.49
N ALA A 14 20.12 17.23 1.10
CA ALA A 14 20.22 18.07 2.29
C ALA A 14 20.53 17.26 3.57
N ASN A 15 20.23 15.96 3.57
CA ASN A 15 20.38 15.07 4.73
C ASN A 15 21.17 13.80 4.31
N PRO A 16 22.50 13.86 4.19
CA PRO A 16 23.30 12.77 3.61
C PRO A 16 23.26 11.44 4.41
N ASP A 17 22.97 11.53 5.71
CA ASP A 17 22.84 10.37 6.59
C ASP A 17 21.44 9.73 6.53
N MET A 18 20.45 10.42 5.96
CA MET A 18 19.09 9.89 5.81
C MET A 18 19.07 8.78 4.75
N LYS A 19 18.44 7.66 5.09
CA LYS A 19 18.25 6.52 4.19
C LYS A 19 16.78 6.25 3.94
N LEU A 20 16.45 5.91 2.69
CA LEU A 20 15.15 5.34 2.34
C LEU A 20 15.09 3.90 2.88
N ILE A 21 14.15 3.62 3.78
CA ILE A 21 13.93 2.26 4.28
C ILE A 21 13.05 1.49 3.29
N LEU A 22 13.49 0.31 2.88
CA LEU A 22 12.65 -0.63 2.13
C LEU A 22 11.86 -1.51 3.10
N LEU A 23 10.54 -1.32 3.15
CA LEU A 23 9.65 -2.11 4.00
C LEU A 23 8.85 -3.11 3.14
N PRO A 24 9.13 -4.42 3.21
CA PRO A 24 8.44 -5.42 2.38
C PRO A 24 6.92 -5.46 2.56
N ASP A 25 6.42 -5.16 3.77
CA ASP A 25 5.00 -5.28 4.10
C ASP A 25 4.10 -4.30 3.33
N ILE A 26 4.67 -3.27 2.70
CA ILE A 26 3.93 -2.29 1.88
C ILE A 26 4.11 -2.52 0.36
N GLN A 27 4.51 -3.73 -0.06
CA GLN A 27 4.53 -4.12 -1.47
C GLN A 27 3.11 -4.26 -2.05
N GLU A 28 2.96 -4.17 -3.37
CA GLU A 28 1.67 -4.34 -4.04
C GLU A 28 1.04 -5.73 -3.77
N THR A 29 -0.25 -5.85 -4.03
CA THR A 29 -1.09 -6.96 -3.56
C THR A 29 -0.97 -8.23 -4.38
N SER A 30 -0.77 -8.14 -5.71
CA SER A 30 -0.84 -9.31 -6.59
C SER A 30 0.51 -9.98 -6.84
N ASP A 31 0.49 -11.16 -7.45
CA ASP A 31 1.66 -11.97 -7.79
C ASP A 31 2.17 -11.81 -9.23
N VAL A 32 1.61 -10.86 -9.98
CA VAL A 32 2.12 -10.54 -11.32
C VAL A 32 3.54 -9.96 -11.21
N ALA A 33 4.34 -10.15 -12.24
CA ALA A 33 5.76 -9.79 -12.22
C ALA A 33 6.06 -8.32 -11.89
N CYS A 34 5.15 -7.39 -12.22
CA CYS A 34 5.33 -5.97 -11.87
C CYS A 34 5.08 -5.66 -10.39
N ASP A 35 4.44 -6.56 -9.65
CA ASP A 35 4.09 -6.42 -8.23
C ASP A 35 5.04 -7.23 -7.33
N THR A 36 5.94 -8.01 -7.92
CA THR A 36 6.98 -8.77 -7.22
C THR A 36 8.32 -8.06 -7.28
N GLY A 37 8.99 -7.95 -6.15
CA GLY A 37 10.33 -7.37 -6.08
C GLY A 37 11.44 -8.28 -6.64
N SER A 38 12.61 -7.69 -6.86
CA SER A 38 13.83 -8.44 -7.19
C SER A 38 14.33 -9.26 -5.99
N ASP A 39 15.14 -10.28 -6.27
CA ASP A 39 15.82 -11.04 -5.22
C ASP A 39 16.68 -10.12 -4.33
N PRO A 40 16.76 -10.40 -3.01
CA PRO A 40 17.50 -9.56 -2.07
C PRO A 40 18.95 -9.31 -2.48
N SER A 41 19.64 -10.33 -2.98
CA SER A 41 21.05 -10.22 -3.41
C SER A 41 21.22 -9.29 -4.61
N ALA A 42 20.32 -9.38 -5.60
CA ALA A 42 20.30 -8.51 -6.76
C ALA A 42 19.99 -7.06 -6.37
N LEU A 43 19.00 -6.86 -5.49
CA LEU A 43 18.61 -5.53 -5.02
C LEU A 43 19.72 -4.87 -4.19
N ARG A 44 20.38 -5.61 -3.29
CA ARG A 44 21.54 -5.11 -2.51
C ARG A 44 22.69 -4.72 -3.43
N LYS A 45 23.02 -5.58 -4.39
CA LYS A 45 24.04 -5.30 -5.39
C LYS A 45 23.72 -4.01 -6.16
N GLU A 46 22.48 -3.83 -6.60
CA GLU A 46 22.05 -2.61 -7.29
C GLU A 46 22.21 -1.36 -6.41
N ILE A 47 21.81 -1.45 -5.13
CA ILE A 47 21.92 -0.34 -4.17
C ILE A 47 23.39 0.05 -3.97
N GLU A 48 24.27 -0.93 -3.79
CA GLU A 48 25.71 -0.73 -3.57
C GLU A 48 26.40 -0.16 -4.81
N GLU A 49 26.22 -0.77 -5.99
CA GLU A 49 26.86 -0.35 -7.24
C GLU A 49 26.46 1.07 -7.65
N LYS A 50 25.23 1.48 -7.33
CA LYS A 50 24.72 2.83 -7.63
C LYS A 50 24.91 3.82 -6.48
N GLY A 51 25.44 3.39 -5.34
CA GLY A 51 25.62 4.23 -4.16
C GLY A 51 24.33 4.87 -3.65
N LEU A 52 23.20 4.14 -3.72
CA LEU A 52 21.89 4.69 -3.37
C LEU A 52 21.76 4.87 -1.84
N PRO A 53 21.14 5.95 -1.35
CA PRO A 53 20.90 6.16 0.08
C PRO A 53 19.72 5.31 0.56
N VAL A 54 19.87 3.99 0.53
CA VAL A 54 18.80 3.02 0.81
C VAL A 54 19.23 2.07 1.92
N ASP A 55 18.35 1.88 2.90
CA ASP A 55 18.45 0.84 3.92
C ASP A 55 17.53 -0.33 3.51
N ALA A 56 18.17 -1.44 3.12
CA ALA A 56 17.50 -2.68 2.73
C ALA A 56 17.57 -3.77 3.82
N SER A 57 17.84 -3.40 5.09
CA SER A 57 17.99 -4.35 6.20
C SER A 57 16.74 -5.19 6.46
N LEU A 58 15.55 -4.67 6.15
CA LEU A 58 14.28 -5.40 6.27
C LEU A 58 13.97 -6.29 5.06
N VAL A 59 14.73 -6.17 3.97
CA VAL A 59 14.59 -7.01 2.78
C VAL A 59 15.30 -8.33 3.01
N HIS A 60 14.53 -9.33 3.47
CA HIS A 60 15.00 -10.66 3.80
C HIS A 60 14.75 -11.67 2.67
N GLU A 61 15.38 -12.83 2.72
CA GLU A 61 15.13 -13.92 1.77
C GLU A 61 13.64 -14.30 1.74
N GLY A 62 13.09 -14.46 0.53
CA GLY A 62 11.69 -14.80 0.30
C GLY A 62 10.69 -13.64 0.39
N TRP A 63 11.10 -12.40 0.68
CA TRP A 63 10.19 -11.25 0.74
C TRP A 63 9.40 -10.99 -0.55
N ASN A 64 10.01 -11.35 -1.68
CA ASN A 64 9.50 -11.19 -3.03
C ASN A 64 8.66 -12.39 -3.51
N VAL A 65 8.52 -13.44 -2.70
CA VAL A 65 7.73 -14.63 -3.03
C VAL A 65 6.32 -14.46 -2.46
N LYS A 66 5.31 -14.44 -3.33
CA LYS A 66 3.92 -14.12 -2.99
C LYS A 66 3.18 -15.29 -2.36
N THR A 67 3.68 -15.74 -1.21
CA THR A 67 3.14 -16.85 -0.42
C THR A 67 3.19 -16.50 1.08
N GLY A 68 2.46 -17.25 1.90
CA GLY A 68 2.41 -17.03 3.35
C GLY A 68 2.02 -15.59 3.70
N ARG A 69 2.90 -14.86 4.41
CA ARG A 69 2.70 -13.45 4.77
C ARG A 69 2.49 -12.53 3.55
N TYR A 70 3.13 -12.86 2.43
CA TYR A 70 3.06 -12.10 1.20
C TYR A 70 2.08 -12.71 0.19
N ALA A 71 1.27 -13.68 0.61
CA ALA A 71 0.27 -14.29 -0.24
C ALA A 71 -0.66 -13.20 -0.80
N PRO A 72 -1.09 -13.34 -2.06
CA PRO A 72 -2.03 -12.44 -2.68
C PRO A 72 -3.45 -12.77 -2.18
N THR A 73 -3.73 -12.51 -0.91
CA THR A 73 -5.05 -12.72 -0.31
C THR A 73 -5.40 -11.53 0.57
N ASN A 74 -6.70 -11.20 0.66
CA ASN A 74 -7.17 -10.08 1.48
C ASN A 74 -6.69 -10.20 2.94
N ALA A 75 -6.75 -11.41 3.50
CA ALA A 75 -6.29 -11.70 4.85
C ALA A 75 -4.78 -11.44 5.02
N ALA A 76 -3.93 -11.95 4.11
CA ALA A 76 -2.48 -11.76 4.21
C ALA A 76 -2.08 -10.29 4.01
N VAL A 77 -2.69 -9.62 3.01
CA VAL A 77 -2.45 -8.19 2.73
C VAL A 77 -2.92 -7.31 3.89
N GLY A 78 -4.13 -7.55 4.41
CA GLY A 78 -4.67 -6.84 5.57
C GLY A 78 -3.80 -7.00 6.81
N ALA A 79 -3.33 -8.23 7.09
CA ALA A 79 -2.45 -8.51 8.21
C ALA A 79 -1.11 -7.78 8.10
N ARG A 80 -0.43 -7.85 6.94
CA ARG A 80 0.86 -7.14 6.77
C ARG A 80 0.70 -5.62 6.73
N ALA A 81 -0.42 -5.11 6.19
CA ALA A 81 -0.73 -3.68 6.23
C ALA A 81 -0.91 -3.19 7.67
N ARG A 82 -1.58 -3.96 8.54
CA ARG A 82 -1.68 -3.67 9.97
C ARG A 82 -0.33 -3.67 10.65
N ASP A 83 0.49 -4.69 10.43
CA ASP A 83 1.81 -4.75 11.03
C ASP A 83 2.71 -3.58 10.58
N ALA A 84 2.61 -3.18 9.31
CA ALA A 84 3.29 -2.00 8.78
C ALA A 84 2.79 -0.70 9.46
N ARG A 85 1.47 -0.53 9.65
CA ARG A 85 0.92 0.61 10.40
C ARG A 85 1.46 0.66 11.82
N ARG A 86 1.47 -0.47 12.52
CA ARG A 86 1.99 -0.57 13.91
C ARG A 86 3.48 -0.27 13.96
N TRP A 87 4.25 -0.78 13.01
CA TRP A 87 5.67 -0.47 12.88
C TRP A 87 5.89 1.03 12.67
N LEU A 88 5.11 1.66 11.78
CA LEU A 88 5.14 3.10 11.52
C LEU A 88 4.71 3.94 12.71
N LYS A 89 3.69 3.52 13.47
CA LYS A 89 3.23 4.21 14.70
C LYS A 89 4.29 4.19 15.81
N ALA A 90 5.15 3.18 15.82
CA ALA A 90 6.23 3.03 16.81
C ALA A 90 7.53 3.76 16.43
N ARG A 91 7.59 4.39 15.25
CA ARG A 91 8.75 5.13 14.78
C ARG A 91 8.97 6.43 15.58
N PRO A 92 10.23 6.82 15.84
CA PRO A 92 10.53 8.11 16.48
C PRO A 92 10.28 9.32 15.57
N GLU A 93 10.19 9.12 14.26
CA GLU A 93 9.92 10.17 13.27
C GLU A 93 8.51 10.76 13.45
N LYS A 94 8.42 12.10 13.46
CA LYS A 94 7.13 12.82 13.58
C LYS A 94 6.34 12.86 12.29
N GLU A 95 7.04 12.92 11.17
CA GLU A 95 6.47 12.95 9.83
C GLU A 95 7.12 11.85 9.01
N ILE A 96 6.29 10.98 8.43
CA ILE A 96 6.76 9.86 7.61
C ILE A 96 6.11 9.94 6.25
N VAL A 97 6.93 9.91 5.20
CA VAL A 97 6.44 9.74 3.84
C VAL A 97 6.55 8.27 3.46
N MET A 98 5.42 7.66 3.16
CA MET A 98 5.35 6.32 2.60
C MET A 98 5.09 6.40 1.09
N VAL A 99 5.94 5.76 0.29
CA VAL A 99 5.75 5.63 -1.16
C VAL A 99 5.45 4.17 -1.47
N SER A 100 4.26 3.90 -1.98
CA SER A 100 3.74 2.55 -2.20
C SER A 100 2.87 2.49 -3.47
N HIS A 101 2.01 1.48 -3.58
CA HIS A 101 1.22 1.18 -4.78
C HIS A 101 -0.29 1.28 -4.49
N GLY A 102 -1.08 1.48 -5.54
CA GLY A 102 -2.50 1.82 -5.41
C GLY A 102 -3.35 0.77 -4.69
N GLY A 103 -3.13 -0.52 -4.95
CA GLY A 103 -3.93 -1.59 -4.35
C GLY A 103 -3.66 -1.72 -2.85
N VAL A 104 -2.40 -1.86 -2.46
CA VAL A 104 -2.00 -2.00 -1.05
C VAL A 104 -2.32 -0.75 -0.22
N LEU A 105 -2.37 0.44 -0.82
CA LEU A 105 -2.74 1.68 -0.12
C LEU A 105 -4.17 1.63 0.44
N HIS A 106 -5.11 0.91 -0.18
CA HIS A 106 -6.47 0.73 0.37
C HIS A 106 -6.46 -0.08 1.67
N TYR A 107 -5.68 -1.16 1.72
CA TYR A 107 -5.49 -1.92 2.97
C TYR A 107 -4.71 -1.14 4.01
N PHE A 108 -3.68 -0.42 3.59
CA PHE A 108 -2.81 0.31 4.50
C PHE A 108 -3.54 1.49 5.15
N THR A 109 -4.27 2.29 4.37
CA THR A 109 -4.97 3.47 4.87
C THR A 109 -6.36 3.17 5.42
N GLU A 110 -6.88 1.96 5.15
CA GLU A 110 -8.27 1.57 5.44
C GLU A 110 -9.31 2.52 4.81
N ASP A 111 -8.92 3.27 3.76
CA ASP A 111 -9.82 4.07 2.95
C ASP A 111 -10.20 3.31 1.67
N TRP A 112 -11.44 2.83 1.63
CA TRP A 112 -12.01 2.11 0.50
C TRP A 112 -12.92 2.98 -0.37
N GLU A 113 -13.02 4.28 -0.08
CA GLU A 113 -13.73 5.19 -0.98
C GLU A 113 -13.10 5.16 -2.38
N ASN A 114 -13.94 4.90 -3.38
CA ASN A 114 -13.56 4.85 -4.79
C ASN A 114 -12.53 3.74 -5.12
N SER A 115 -12.36 2.71 -4.29
CA SER A 115 -11.37 1.64 -4.51
C SER A 115 -11.50 0.94 -5.85
N SER A 116 -12.69 0.94 -6.46
CA SER A 116 -12.97 0.28 -7.74
C SER A 116 -13.28 1.27 -8.86
N GLN A 117 -12.94 2.57 -8.71
CA GLN A 117 -13.29 3.62 -9.68
C GLN A 117 -12.50 3.51 -11.01
N PHE A 118 -11.22 3.14 -10.95
CA PHE A 118 -10.39 2.81 -12.12
C PHE A 118 -10.12 1.29 -12.13
N GLN A 119 -8.98 0.87 -12.68
CA GLN A 119 -8.49 -0.50 -12.48
C GLN A 119 -7.95 -0.71 -11.06
N GLY A 120 -8.87 -1.00 -10.15
CA GLY A 120 -8.55 -1.49 -8.81
C GLY A 120 -7.97 -0.48 -7.84
N THR A 121 -8.01 0.81 -8.15
CA THR A 121 -7.62 1.83 -7.18
C THR A 121 -8.31 3.16 -7.41
N GLY A 122 -8.54 3.90 -6.33
CA GLY A 122 -8.98 5.30 -6.34
C GLY A 122 -7.82 6.29 -6.31
N TRP A 123 -6.57 5.83 -6.44
CA TRP A 123 -5.36 6.64 -6.41
C TRP A 123 -4.85 6.95 -7.81
N THR A 124 -4.38 8.19 -8.04
CA THR A 124 -3.68 8.54 -9.28
C THR A 124 -2.16 8.40 -9.12
N ASN A 125 -1.46 8.27 -10.25
CA ASN A 125 -0.01 8.17 -10.24
C ASN A 125 0.61 9.40 -9.56
N THR A 126 1.48 9.18 -8.59
CA THR A 126 2.15 10.22 -7.78
C THR A 126 1.20 11.12 -6.97
N GLU A 127 -0.06 10.70 -6.78
CA GLU A 127 -0.94 11.36 -5.80
C GLU A 127 -0.32 11.25 -4.39
N TYR A 128 -0.50 12.30 -3.59
CA TYR A 128 -0.20 12.23 -2.16
C TYR A 128 -1.44 12.57 -1.35
N ARG A 129 -1.63 11.81 -0.27
CA ARG A 129 -2.65 12.06 0.74
C ARG A 129 -1.98 12.13 2.10
N THR A 130 -2.56 12.91 3.00
CA THR A 130 -2.04 13.09 4.36
C THR A 130 -2.95 12.40 5.37
N TYR A 131 -2.35 11.70 6.33
CA TYR A 131 -3.05 10.91 7.33
C TYR A 131 -2.50 11.17 8.73
N THR A 132 -3.32 10.91 9.73
CA THR A 132 -2.93 10.84 11.14
C THR A 132 -3.30 9.47 11.70
N PHE A 133 -2.55 8.98 12.68
CA PHE A 133 -2.99 7.82 13.44
C PHE A 133 -4.21 8.18 14.28
N SER A 134 -5.21 7.31 14.27
CA SER A 134 -6.38 7.43 15.12
C SER A 134 -5.99 7.33 16.60
N ASP A 135 -6.60 8.17 17.42
CA ASP A 135 -6.54 8.07 18.88
C ASP A 135 -7.38 6.91 19.43
N LYS A 136 -8.25 6.32 18.60
CA LYS A 136 -9.07 5.17 18.98
C LYS A 136 -8.26 3.89 18.85
N VAL A 137 -8.53 2.95 19.77
CA VAL A 137 -8.06 1.58 19.68
C VAL A 137 -9.12 0.76 18.99
N ASP A 138 -8.81 0.27 17.79
CA ASP A 138 -9.67 -0.63 17.04
C ASP A 138 -9.15 -2.08 17.22
N LEU A 139 -10.04 -2.97 17.67
CA LEU A 139 -9.73 -4.38 17.99
C LEU A 139 -10.39 -5.37 17.02
N ASP A 140 -10.76 -4.88 15.84
CA ASP A 140 -11.23 -5.68 14.72
C ASP A 140 -10.61 -5.19 13.42
N ASP A 141 -10.64 -5.99 12.36
CA ASP A 141 -10.31 -5.55 11.00
C ASP A 141 -11.59 -5.11 10.24
N LEU A 142 -11.45 -4.74 8.97
CA LEU A 142 -12.59 -4.34 8.13
C LEU A 142 -13.50 -5.52 7.72
N GLU A 143 -13.06 -6.75 7.92
CA GLU A 143 -13.87 -7.97 7.74
C GLU A 143 -14.67 -8.32 9.02
N GLY A 144 -14.31 -7.72 10.15
CA GLY A 144 -14.91 -7.95 11.46
C GLY A 144 -14.22 -9.05 12.27
N HIS A 145 -13.04 -9.51 11.84
CA HIS A 145 -12.24 -10.44 12.64
C HIS A 145 -11.63 -9.71 13.82
N LYS A 146 -11.66 -10.34 15.00
CA LYS A 146 -11.05 -9.78 16.21
C LYS A 146 -9.54 -9.77 16.12
N LEU A 147 -8.94 -8.68 16.57
CA LEU A 147 -7.50 -8.47 16.67
C LEU A 147 -7.05 -8.58 18.13
N ASP A 148 -5.83 -9.05 18.32
CA ASP A 148 -5.21 -9.22 19.63
C ASP A 148 -4.73 -7.88 20.25
N THR A 149 -4.45 -6.91 19.40
CA THR A 149 -3.88 -5.60 19.74
C THR A 149 -4.40 -4.53 18.78
N ASP A 150 -4.17 -3.26 19.11
CA ASP A 150 -4.57 -2.10 18.30
C ASP A 150 -4.25 -2.28 16.81
N ASN A 151 -5.23 -2.03 15.95
CA ASN A 151 -5.10 -2.02 14.50
C ASN A 151 -4.25 -0.84 13.97
N ALA A 152 -4.00 0.17 14.82
CA ALA A 152 -3.26 1.38 14.49
C ALA A 152 -3.85 2.12 13.28
N SER A 153 -5.18 2.20 13.21
CA SER A 153 -5.92 2.78 12.10
C SER A 153 -5.52 4.22 11.79
N LEU A 154 -5.62 4.58 10.51
CA LEU A 154 -5.30 5.90 10.00
C LEU A 154 -6.58 6.67 9.67
N VAL A 155 -6.52 7.99 9.80
CA VAL A 155 -7.59 8.90 9.39
C VAL A 155 -7.00 9.91 8.41
N GLU A 156 -7.54 9.95 7.19
CA GLU A 156 -7.15 10.94 6.19
C GLU A 156 -7.52 12.34 6.69
N THR A 157 -6.58 13.30 6.59
CA THR A 157 -6.85 14.67 7.03
C THR A 157 -7.87 15.36 6.12
N VAL A 158 -8.62 16.32 6.66
CA VAL A 158 -9.65 17.05 5.91
C VAL A 158 -9.03 17.80 4.73
N GLU A 159 -7.86 18.40 4.92
CA GLU A 159 -7.15 19.14 3.86
C GLU A 159 -6.73 18.21 2.72
N SER A 160 -6.36 16.95 3.03
CA SER A 160 -6.08 15.94 2.02
C SER A 160 -7.30 15.61 1.19
N ARG A 161 -8.44 15.41 1.86
CA ARG A 161 -9.71 15.10 1.23
C ARG A 161 -10.17 16.23 0.31
N GLU A 162 -10.07 17.46 0.77
CA GLU A 162 -10.38 18.66 -0.02
C GLU A 162 -9.49 18.76 -1.26
N ARG A 163 -8.17 18.51 -1.14
CA ARG A 163 -7.24 18.51 -2.29
C ARG A 163 -7.65 17.52 -3.38
N ARG A 164 -8.21 16.36 -3.01
CA ARG A 164 -8.71 15.36 -3.97
C ARG A 164 -10.21 15.48 -4.30
N GLY A 165 -10.83 16.60 -3.97
CA GLY A 165 -12.22 16.92 -4.34
C GLY A 165 -13.30 16.25 -3.48
N LYS A 166 -12.94 15.70 -2.32
CA LYS A 166 -13.88 15.15 -1.33
C LYS A 166 -14.29 16.23 -0.32
N LYS A 167 -15.48 16.06 0.27
CA LYS A 167 -16.02 16.97 1.30
C LYS A 167 -16.13 16.24 2.63
N GLY A 168 -15.84 16.96 3.72
CA GLY A 168 -15.98 16.45 5.08
C GLY A 168 -14.92 15.42 5.46
N PRO A 169 -15.05 14.83 6.68
CA PRO A 169 -14.09 13.87 7.19
C PRO A 169 -14.11 12.56 6.39
N MET A 170 -13.09 11.73 6.62
CA MET A 170 -13.07 10.34 6.15
C MET A 170 -14.30 9.59 6.68
N ALA A 171 -14.85 8.68 5.88
CA ALA A 171 -15.93 7.80 6.33
C ALA A 171 -15.51 7.05 7.60
N ASP A 172 -16.44 6.87 8.53
CA ASP A 172 -16.17 6.17 9.78
C ASP A 172 -15.90 4.68 9.56
N ARG A 173 -15.44 3.98 10.60
CA ARG A 173 -15.02 2.58 10.53
C ARG A 173 -16.13 1.66 10.03
N GLU A 174 -17.36 1.83 10.50
CA GLU A 174 -18.50 1.01 10.05
C GLU A 174 -18.80 1.25 8.58
N LYS A 175 -18.75 2.51 8.13
CA LYS A 175 -18.89 2.81 6.72
C LYS A 175 -17.72 2.26 5.88
N GLN A 176 -16.49 2.28 6.39
CA GLN A 176 -15.33 1.68 5.72
C GLN A 176 -15.46 0.16 5.61
N LYS A 177 -16.09 -0.54 6.58
CA LYS A 177 -16.41 -1.98 6.45
C LYS A 177 -17.39 -2.25 5.31
N GLU A 178 -18.39 -1.38 5.11
CA GLU A 178 -19.30 -1.49 3.97
C GLU A 178 -18.57 -1.25 2.64
N LEU A 179 -17.76 -0.19 2.57
CA LEU A 179 -16.97 0.17 1.40
C LEU A 179 -15.93 -0.90 1.06
N TYR A 180 -15.33 -1.53 2.06
CA TYR A 180 -14.42 -2.68 1.91
C TYR A 180 -15.10 -3.81 1.14
N LYS A 181 -16.28 -4.24 1.60
CA LYS A 181 -17.02 -5.33 0.95
C LYS A 181 -17.39 -4.99 -0.49
N GLN A 182 -17.83 -3.75 -0.74
CA GLN A 182 -18.14 -3.27 -2.08
C GLN A 182 -16.89 -3.19 -2.96
N GLY A 183 -15.78 -2.74 -2.39
CA GLY A 183 -14.52 -2.56 -3.08
C GLY A 183 -13.88 -3.87 -3.50
N VAL A 184 -13.83 -4.85 -2.59
CA VAL A 184 -13.38 -6.22 -2.89
C VAL A 184 -14.25 -6.84 -3.98
N GLN A 185 -15.58 -6.78 -3.86
CA GLN A 185 -16.46 -7.26 -4.93
C GLN A 185 -16.21 -6.54 -6.26
N GLY A 186 -16.00 -5.22 -6.23
CA GLY A 186 -15.69 -4.45 -7.43
C GLY A 186 -14.35 -4.82 -8.06
N TRP A 187 -13.34 -5.23 -7.27
CA TRP A 187 -12.09 -5.77 -7.79
C TRP A 187 -12.28 -7.16 -8.40
N ASP A 188 -13.11 -7.99 -7.77
CA ASP A 188 -13.48 -9.31 -8.27
C ASP A 188 -14.17 -9.20 -9.64
N ASP A 189 -15.12 -8.28 -9.77
CA ASP A 189 -15.87 -8.01 -11.01
C ASP A 189 -14.97 -7.48 -12.14
N GLN A 190 -13.89 -6.76 -11.78
CA GLN A 190 -12.86 -6.32 -12.72
C GLN A 190 -11.83 -7.40 -13.04
N GLY A 191 -11.90 -8.55 -12.37
CA GLY A 191 -10.92 -9.63 -12.49
C GLY A 191 -9.54 -9.23 -11.99
N LEU A 192 -9.48 -8.29 -11.04
CA LEU A 192 -8.26 -7.85 -10.38
C LEU A 192 -7.94 -8.70 -9.15
N GLN A 193 -8.57 -9.87 -9.03
CA GLN A 193 -8.28 -10.91 -8.06
C GLN A 193 -6.78 -11.07 -7.85
N LEU A 194 -6.40 -11.30 -6.60
CA LEU A 194 -5.04 -11.06 -6.18
C LEU A 194 -4.05 -12.07 -6.77
N SER A 195 -4.45 -13.29 -7.16
CA SER A 195 -3.53 -14.27 -7.77
C SER A 195 -3.62 -14.39 -9.31
N THR A 196 -2.49 -14.63 -9.95
CA THR A 196 -2.35 -14.85 -11.39
C THR A 196 -3.08 -16.11 -11.81
N ALA A 197 -3.03 -17.17 -10.99
CA ALA A 197 -3.73 -18.42 -11.25
C ALA A 197 -5.25 -18.22 -11.35
N GLU A 198 -5.84 -17.38 -10.48
CA GLU A 198 -7.26 -17.04 -10.53
C GLU A 198 -7.60 -16.16 -11.76
N ARG A 199 -6.72 -15.21 -12.11
CA ARG A 199 -6.89 -14.35 -13.30
C ARG A 199 -6.83 -15.15 -14.61
N GLU A 200 -5.87 -16.06 -14.73
CA GLU A 200 -5.71 -16.93 -15.90
C GLU A 200 -6.90 -17.88 -16.06
N ALA A 201 -7.44 -18.40 -14.95
CA ALA A 201 -8.65 -19.21 -14.96
C ALA A 201 -9.90 -18.41 -15.38
N ALA A 202 -9.96 -17.11 -15.04
CA ALA A 202 -11.10 -16.24 -15.28
C ALA A 202 -11.14 -15.55 -16.67
N LYS A 203 -10.08 -15.65 -17.50
CA LYS A 203 -9.98 -15.01 -18.85
C LYS A 203 -10.25 -13.50 -18.85
N VAL A 204 -9.75 -12.78 -17.85
CA VAL A 204 -9.99 -11.34 -17.69
C VAL A 204 -9.20 -10.55 -18.74
N PRO A 205 -9.83 -9.64 -19.52
CA PRO A 205 -9.12 -8.83 -20.50
C PRO A 205 -8.16 -7.83 -19.83
N ALA A 206 -6.96 -7.68 -20.38
CA ALA A 206 -6.00 -6.69 -19.90
C ALA A 206 -6.52 -5.25 -20.14
N GLY A 207 -6.46 -4.42 -19.11
CA GLY A 207 -6.80 -3.00 -19.21
C GLY A 207 -6.02 -2.22 -20.24
N LYS A 208 -6.64 -1.19 -20.81
CA LYS A 208 -6.03 -0.27 -21.77
C LYS A 208 -5.59 1.00 -21.06
N GLU A 209 -4.36 1.45 -21.27
CA GLU A 209 -3.91 2.75 -20.75
C GLU A 209 -4.41 3.91 -21.62
N VAL A 210 -5.06 4.90 -21.01
CA VAL A 210 -5.53 6.13 -21.64
C VAL A 210 -5.06 7.31 -20.79
N ASN A 211 -4.18 8.16 -21.34
CA ASN A 211 -3.64 9.36 -20.68
C ASN A 211 -2.95 9.09 -19.32
N GLY A 212 -2.21 7.99 -19.20
CA GLY A 212 -1.53 7.61 -17.95
C GLY A 212 -2.45 7.00 -16.88
N VAL A 213 -3.71 6.75 -17.24
CA VAL A 213 -4.69 6.05 -16.41
C VAL A 213 -5.02 4.72 -17.08
N ARG A 214 -4.86 3.62 -16.36
CA ARG A 214 -5.27 2.30 -16.85
C ARG A 214 -6.79 2.17 -16.71
N VAL A 215 -7.48 1.87 -17.82
CA VAL A 215 -8.94 1.75 -17.98
C VAL A 215 -9.31 0.32 -18.34
#